data_AF-A0A254TJ53-F1
#
_entry.id   AF-A0A254TJ53-F1
#
_cell.length_a   1.000
_cell.length_b   1.000
_cell.length_c   1.000
_cell.angle_alpha   90.00
_cell.angle_beta   90.00
_cell.angle_gamma   90.00
#
_symmetry.space_group_name_H-M   'P 1'
#
loop_
_entity.id
_entity.type
_entity.pdbx_description
1 polymer ?
#
loop_
_entity_poly.entity_id
_entity_poly.type
_entity_poly.pdbx_seq_one_letter_code
_entity_poly.pdbx_strand_id
1 'polypeptide(L)'
;MEHSPAYTIARRRVERKIGFRIHLAVYLAVNTGLVLVNFLFTPARIWAFWPMLGWGIGLLFHGLAVSQHGAAWKQRMIENELNKLQKTE
;
A
#
# COMPACT_ATOMS: atom_id res chain seq x y z
N MET A 1 30.72 0.56 -1.28
CA MET A 1 29.52 1.25 -1.80
C MET A 1 28.21 0.74 -1.17
N GLU A 2 28.14 -0.50 -0.69
CA GLU A 2 26.93 -1.12 -0.13
C GLU A 2 26.51 -0.64 1.28
N HIS A 3 27.38 0.06 2.02
CA HIS A 3 27.14 0.48 3.41
C HIS A 3 26.90 2.00 3.58
N SER A 4 26.72 2.76 2.49
CA SER A 4 26.39 4.20 2.62
C SER A 4 24.96 4.38 3.15
N PRO A 5 24.72 5.31 4.11
CA PRO A 5 23.36 5.59 4.61
C PRO A 5 22.38 6.02 3.49
N ALA A 6 22.88 6.58 2.39
CA ALA A 6 22.06 6.88 1.21
C ALA A 6 21.56 5.60 0.51
N TYR A 7 22.39 4.56 0.41
CA TYR A 7 22.04 3.28 -0.21
C TYR A 7 20.97 2.53 0.60
N THR A 8 21.08 2.50 1.93
CA THR A 8 20.09 1.82 2.78
C THR A 8 18.72 2.51 2.72
N ILE A 9 18.68 3.85 2.65
CA ILE A 9 17.44 4.62 2.45
C ILE A 9 16.84 4.34 1.07
N ALA A 10 17.66 4.34 0.02
CA ALA A 10 17.22 4.03 -1.35
C ALA A 10 16.66 2.61 -1.44
N ARG A 11 17.36 1.62 -0.88
CA ARG A 11 16.94 0.21 -0.83
C ARG A 11 15.58 0.06 -0.12
N ARG A 12 15.41 0.64 1.08
CA ARG A 12 14.13 0.60 1.81
C ARG A 12 12.98 1.28 1.07
N ARG A 13 13.25 2.29 0.24
CA ARG A 13 12.22 2.91 -0.61
C ARG A 13 11.83 1.98 -1.77
N VAL A 14 12.78 1.30 -2.37
CA VAL A 14 12.54 0.34 -3.46
C VAL A 14 11.80 -0.90 -2.96
N GLU A 15 12.24 -1.50 -1.85
CA GLU A 15 11.60 -2.67 -1.24
C GLU A 15 10.13 -2.40 -0.90
N ARG A 16 9.79 -1.23 -0.34
CA ARG A 16 8.40 -0.83 -0.09
C ARG A 16 7.56 -0.74 -1.37
N LYS A 17 8.12 -0.17 -2.44
CA LYS A 17 7.44 -0.09 -3.74
C LYS A 17 7.22 -1.46 -4.35
N ILE A 18 8.20 -2.37 -4.26
CA ILE A 18 8.11 -3.74 -4.77
C ILE A 18 7.07 -4.53 -3.97
N GLY A 19 7.10 -4.44 -2.63
CA GLY A 19 6.14 -5.11 -1.76
C GLY A 19 4.70 -4.72 -2.09
N PHE A 20 4.44 -3.43 -2.34
CA PHE A 20 3.12 -2.97 -2.79
C PHE A 20 2.72 -3.51 -4.17
N ARG A 21 3.64 -3.51 -5.14
CA ARG A 21 3.37 -4.07 -6.48
C ARG A 21 3.00 -5.55 -6.43
N ILE A 22 3.67 -6.32 -5.58
CA ILE A 22 3.35 -7.74 -5.36
C ILE A 22 1.94 -7.88 -4.76
N HIS A 23 1.61 -7.10 -3.73
CA HIS A 23 0.27 -7.12 -3.13
C HIS A 23 -0.81 -6.76 -4.15
N LEU A 24 -0.57 -5.74 -4.98
CA LEU A 24 -1.50 -5.35 -6.06
C LEU A 24 -1.66 -6.47 -7.10
N ALA A 25 -0.55 -7.11 -7.51
CA ALA A 25 -0.60 -8.21 -8.48
C ALA A 25 -1.38 -9.42 -7.92
N VAL A 26 -1.14 -9.79 -6.66
CA VAL A 26 -1.88 -10.86 -5.97
C VAL A 26 -3.36 -10.49 -5.86
N TYR A 27 -3.69 -9.25 -5.49
CA TYR A 27 -5.07 -8.79 -5.42
C TYR A 27 -5.77 -8.91 -6.79
N LEU A 28 -5.14 -8.46 -7.87
CA LEU A 28 -5.73 -8.58 -9.21
C LEU A 28 -5.90 -10.04 -9.62
N ALA A 29 -4.92 -10.90 -9.37
CA ALA A 29 -4.98 -12.32 -9.70
C ALA A 29 -6.12 -13.04 -8.94
N VAL A 30 -6.22 -12.82 -7.63
CA VAL A 30 -7.25 -13.44 -6.78
C VAL A 30 -8.64 -12.94 -7.14
N ASN A 31 -8.83 -11.63 -7.34
CA ASN A 31 -10.14 -11.08 -7.68
C ASN A 31 -10.58 -11.49 -9.09
N THR A 32 -9.67 -11.58 -10.06
CA THR A 32 -9.97 -12.13 -11.38
C THR A 32 -10.44 -13.59 -11.25
N GLY A 33 -9.74 -14.39 -10.45
CA GLY A 33 -10.15 -15.78 -10.15
C GLY A 33 -11.53 -15.86 -9.48
N LEU A 34 -11.80 -15.02 -8.48
CA LEU A 34 -13.09 -14.97 -7.78
C LEU A 34 -14.24 -14.57 -8.72
N VAL A 35 -14.02 -13.58 -9.59
CA VAL A 35 -15.02 -13.17 -10.60
C VAL A 35 -15.29 -14.30 -11.59
N LEU A 36 -14.24 -15.00 -12.05
CA LEU A 36 -14.40 -16.17 -12.92
C LEU A 36 -15.18 -17.29 -12.23
N VAL A 37 -14.87 -17.61 -10.97
CA VAL A 37 -15.62 -18.61 -10.19
C VAL A 37 -17.09 -18.19 -10.01
N ASN A 38 -17.34 -16.91 -9.71
CA ASN A 38 -18.70 -16.39 -9.58
C ASN A 38 -19.49 -16.56 -10.88
N PHE A 39 -18.87 -16.25 -12.02
CA PHE A 39 -19.51 -16.38 -13.33
C PHE A 39 -19.76 -17.85 -13.72
N LEU A 40 -18.82 -18.74 -13.42
CA LEU A 40 -18.90 -20.16 -13.79
C LEU A 40 -19.84 -20.97 -12.89
N PHE A 41 -19.89 -20.70 -11.59
CA PHE A 41 -20.59 -21.55 -10.62
C PHE A 41 -21.88 -20.93 -10.08
N THR A 42 -21.99 -19.61 -10.02
CA THR A 42 -23.14 -18.97 -9.35
C THR A 42 -23.46 -17.58 -9.91
N PRO A 43 -23.77 -17.45 -11.22
CA PRO A 43 -23.97 -16.15 -11.85
C PRO A 43 -25.13 -15.35 -11.26
N ALA A 44 -26.12 -16.01 -10.65
CA ALA A 44 -27.27 -15.36 -10.01
C ALA A 44 -26.95 -14.67 -8.67
N ARG A 45 -25.79 -14.92 -8.06
CA ARG A 45 -25.39 -14.33 -6.77
C ARG A 45 -23.96 -13.81 -6.85
N ILE A 46 -23.79 -12.50 -6.74
CA ILE A 46 -22.48 -11.82 -6.81
C ILE A 46 -21.76 -11.88 -5.45
N TRP A 47 -21.40 -13.08 -5.00
CA TRP A 47 -20.74 -13.25 -3.71
C TRP A 47 -19.28 -12.78 -3.73
N ALA A 48 -18.63 -12.80 -4.91
CA ALA A 48 -17.25 -12.33 -5.10
C ALA A 48 -17.03 -10.83 -4.75
N PHE A 49 -18.11 -10.04 -4.71
CA PHE A 49 -18.05 -8.61 -4.37
C PHE A 49 -17.63 -8.34 -2.91
N TRP A 50 -18.04 -9.20 -1.98
CA TRP A 50 -17.71 -9.06 -0.55
C TRP A 50 -16.21 -9.19 -0.25
N PRO A 51 -15.51 -10.24 -0.71
CA PRO A 51 -14.05 -10.32 -0.56
C PRO A 51 -13.32 -9.23 -1.35
N MET A 52 -13.82 -8.83 -2.55
CA MET A 52 -13.28 -7.68 -3.30
C MET A 52 -13.26 -6.40 -2.46
N LEU A 53 -14.39 -6.06 -1.82
CA LEU A 53 -14.51 -4.86 -0.99
C LEU A 53 -13.68 -4.96 0.29
N GLY A 54 -13.81 -6.07 1.03
CA GLY A 54 -13.12 -6.23 2.32
C GLY A 54 -11.60 -6.12 2.17
N TRP A 55 -11.03 -6.82 1.19
CA TRP A 55 -9.59 -6.82 0.96
C TRP A 55 -9.12 -5.60 0.13
N GLY A 56 -9.99 -5.07 -0.73
CA GLY A 56 -9.69 -3.89 -1.55
C GLY A 56 -9.48 -2.63 -0.73
N ILE A 57 -10.24 -2.47 0.37
CA ILE A 57 -10.06 -1.35 1.31
C ILE A 57 -8.67 -1.42 1.96
N GLY A 58 -8.25 -2.59 2.44
CA GLY A 58 -6.91 -2.79 3.02
C GLY A 58 -5.79 -2.46 2.03
N LEU A 59 -5.94 -2.89 0.77
CA LEU A 59 -4.98 -2.58 -0.29
C LEU A 59 -4.92 -1.08 -0.62
N LEU A 60 -6.07 -0.39 -0.64
CA LEU A 60 -6.15 1.05 -0.84
C LEU A 60 -5.36 1.81 0.25
N PHE A 61 -5.58 1.47 1.52
CA PHE A 61 -4.81 2.06 2.62
C PHE A 61 -3.31 1.76 2.53
N HIS A 62 -2.94 0.53 2.14
CA HIS A 62 -1.54 0.17 1.95
C HIS A 62 -0.90 0.94 0.79
N GLY A 63 -1.65 1.14 -0.31
CA GLY A 63 -1.21 1.94 -1.46
C GLY A 63 -1.02 3.41 -1.13
N LEU A 64 -1.93 3.99 -0.35
CA LEU A 64 -1.79 5.36 0.14
C LEU A 64 -0.55 5.52 1.04
N ALA A 65 -0.26 4.53 1.89
CA ALA A 65 0.91 4.53 2.76
C ALA A 65 2.24 4.41 2.00
N VAL A 66 2.26 3.65 0.89
CA VAL A 66 3.46 3.46 0.05
C VAL A 66 3.62 4.56 -1.00
N SER A 67 2.54 5.26 -1.35
CA SER A 67 2.53 6.35 -2.33
C SER A 67 3.33 7.57 -1.86
N GLN A 68 3.74 8.40 -2.82
CA GLN A 68 4.40 9.69 -2.60
C GLN A 68 3.62 10.57 -1.60
N HIS A 69 2.28 10.47 -1.62
CA HIS A 69 1.41 11.20 -0.71
C HIS A 69 1.60 10.77 0.75
N GLY A 70 1.65 9.46 1.05
CA GLY A 70 1.93 8.98 2.41
C GLY A 70 3.33 9.34 2.89
N ALA A 71 4.32 9.29 2.01
CA ALA A 71 5.69 9.71 2.32
C ALA A 71 5.80 11.22 2.62
N ALA A 72 5.12 12.06 1.82
CA ALA A 72 5.07 13.50 2.03
C ALA A 72 4.31 13.87 3.31
N TRP A 73 3.20 13.18 3.60
CA TRP A 73 2.43 13.40 4.82
C TRP A 73 3.23 13.05 6.08
N LYS A 74 3.97 11.93 6.05
CA LYS A 74 4.89 11.56 7.13
C LYS A 74 6.00 12.59 7.33
N GLN A 75 6.58 13.12 6.25
CA GLN A 75 7.58 14.19 6.33
C GLN A 75 7.01 15.45 6.99
N ARG A 76 5.81 15.89 6.60
CA ARG A 76 5.12 17.04 7.20
C ARG A 76 4.84 16.87 8.69
N MET A 77 4.44 15.67 9.12
CA MET A 77 4.26 15.40 10.56
C MET A 77 5.56 15.52 11.34
N ILE A 78 6.67 14.98 10.80
CA ILE A 78 7.98 15.07 11.44
C ILE A 78 8.43 16.52 11.53
N GLU A 79 8.27 17.29 10.46
CA GLU A 79 8.62 18.72 10.41
C GLU A 79 7.79 19.54 11.42
N ASN A 80 6.49 19.25 11.56
CA ASN A 80 5.64 19.89 12.56
C ASN A 80 6.09 19.59 14.00
N GLU A 81 6.47 18.35 14.31
CA GLU A 81 6.96 17.99 15.65
C GLU A 81 8.32 18.64 15.95
N LEU A 82 9.24 18.68 14.99
CA LEU A 82 10.52 19.39 15.13
C LEU A 82 10.30 20.89 15.39
N ASN A 83 9.39 21.52 14.65
CA ASN A 83 9.05 22.94 14.84
C ASN A 83 8.42 23.23 16.22
N LYS A 84 7.68 22.28 16.81
CA LYS A 84 7.16 22.44 18.18
C LYS A 84 8.27 22.37 19.22
N LEU A 85 9.23 21.46 19.05
CA LEU A 85 10.37 21.32 19.97
C LEU A 85 11.24 22.58 19.95
N GLN A 86 11.57 23.10 18.76
CA GLN A 86 12.37 24.33 18.63
C GLN A 86 11.68 25.60 19.13
N LYS A 87 10.35 25.64 19.22
CA LYS A 87 9.60 26.76 19.80
C LYS A 87 9.45 26.68 21.32
N THR A 88 9.76 25.53 21.90
CA THR A 88 9.64 25.26 23.34
C THR A 88 10.98 25.44 24.06
N GLU A 89 12.10 25.42 23.34
CA GLU A 89 13.42 25.89 23.80
C GLU A 89 13.60 27.40 23.58
#